data_AF-A0A1H7AGY9-F1
#
_entry.id   AF-A0A1H7AGY9-F1
#
_cell.length_a   1.000
_cell.length_b   1.000
_cell.length_c   1.000
_cell.angle_alpha   90.00
_cell.angle_beta   90.00
_cell.angle_gamma   90.00
#
_symmetry.space_group_name_H-M   'P 1'
#
loop_
_entity.id
_entity.type
_entity.pdbx_description
1 polymer ?
#
loop_
_entity_poly.entity_id
_entity_poly.type
_entity_poly.pdbx_seq_one_letter_code
_entity_poly.pdbx_strand_id
1 'polypeptide(L)'
;MKKTVQIKIDGKEKTIYFDIRRLAKLEQDIGTSILGVFRGGVVQKANINFTVAGLRNGLTENISVDEAFDTIEACCNAGSDIDEINSKLIEAILETGLFTPKKEEKNAVDETKQG
;
A
#
# COMPACT_ATOMS: atom_id res chain seq x y z
N MET A 1 -5.87 2.39 -11.29
CA MET A 1 -4.83 1.36 -11.05
C MET A 1 -3.42 1.71 -11.55
N LYS A 2 -3.14 2.89 -12.15
CA LYS A 2 -1.75 3.30 -12.50
C LYS A 2 -1.12 4.28 -11.49
N LYS A 3 -1.66 4.36 -10.28
CA LYS A 3 -1.16 5.29 -9.28
C LYS A 3 0.01 4.65 -8.55
N THR A 4 1.05 5.45 -8.33
CA THR A 4 2.28 5.07 -7.65
C THR A 4 2.45 5.95 -6.42
N VAL A 5 3.00 5.38 -5.36
CA VAL A 5 3.34 6.11 -4.13
C VAL A 5 4.86 6.14 -4.00
N GLN A 6 5.41 7.33 -3.74
CA GLN A 6 6.84 7.47 -3.46
C GLN A 6 7.10 7.20 -1.98
N ILE A 7 8.16 6.46 -1.70
CA ILE A 7 8.69 6.23 -0.36
C ILE A 7 10.17 6.58 -0.35
N LYS A 8 10.63 7.22 0.72
CA LYS A 8 12.05 7.48 0.92
C LYS A 8 12.61 6.44 1.89
N ILE A 9 13.58 5.66 1.44
CA ILE A 9 14.22 4.60 2.21
C ILE A 9 15.73 4.82 2.11
N ASP A 10 16.41 4.93 3.26
CA ASP A 10 17.86 5.15 3.30
C ASP A 10 18.32 6.32 2.41
N GLY A 11 17.58 7.44 2.48
CA GLY A 11 17.85 8.61 1.65
C GLY A 11 17.48 8.48 0.16
N LYS A 12 17.14 7.29 -0.33
CA LYS A 12 16.78 7.03 -1.73
C LYS A 12 15.27 7.06 -1.92
N GLU A 13 14.82 7.74 -2.96
CA GLU A 13 13.42 7.64 -3.39
C GLU A 13 13.18 6.33 -4.13
N LYS A 14 12.19 5.58 -3.68
CA LYS A 14 11.68 4.37 -4.32
C LYS A 14 10.19 4.53 -4.63
N THR A 15 9.73 3.73 -5.59
CA THR A 15 8.33 3.75 -6.03
C THR A 15 7.62 2.47 -5.62
N ILE A 16 6.47 2.64 -4.97
CA ILE A 16 5.53 1.57 -4.63
C ILE A 16 4.39 1.56 -5.64
N TYR A 17 4.10 0.37 -6.17
CA TYR A 17 3.04 0.11 -7.13
C TYR A 17 2.34 -1.22 -6.86
N PHE A 18 1.01 -1.19 -6.81
CA PHE A 18 0.18 -2.39 -6.71
C PHE A 18 -0.79 -2.49 -7.89
N ASP A 19 -0.70 -3.60 -8.62
CA ASP A 19 -1.77 -4.11 -9.47
C ASP A 19 -2.45 -5.30 -8.79
N ILE A 20 -3.51 -5.83 -9.41
CA ILE A 20 -4.26 -6.96 -8.84
C ILE A 20 -3.40 -8.22 -8.66
N ARG A 21 -2.35 -8.42 -9.48
CA ARG A 21 -1.47 -9.61 -9.39
C ARG A 21 -0.49 -9.47 -8.23
N ARG A 22 0.06 -8.28 -8.02
CA ARG A 22 0.93 -7.95 -6.88
C ARG A 22 0.16 -8.02 -5.57
N LEU A 23 -1.10 -7.56 -5.55
CA LEU A 23 -1.97 -7.70 -4.38
C LEU A 23 -2.31 -9.15 -4.08
N ALA A 24 -2.59 -9.98 -5.10
CA ALA A 24 -2.83 -11.40 -4.90
C ALA A 24 -1.61 -12.13 -4.32
N LYS A 25 -0.39 -11.78 -4.77
CA LYS A 25 0.85 -12.30 -4.19
C LYS A 25 1.05 -11.83 -2.75
N LEU A 26 0.78 -10.56 -2.47
CA LEU A 26 0.82 -10.03 -1.11
C LEU A 26 -0.11 -10.82 -0.17
N GLU A 27 -1.35 -11.10 -0.57
CA GLU A 27 -2.30 -11.90 0.21
C GLU A 27 -1.81 -13.34 0.44
N GLN A 28 -1.17 -13.95 -0.57
CA GLN A 28 -0.54 -15.27 -0.44
C GLN A 28 0.61 -15.25 0.57
N ASP A 29 1.49 -14.25 0.49
CA ASP A 29 2.67 -14.12 1.36
C ASP A 29 2.27 -13.89 2.83
N ILE A 30 1.20 -13.13 3.10
CA ILE A 30 0.73 -12.87 4.48
C ILE A 30 -0.31 -13.88 4.98
N GLY A 31 -0.78 -14.81 4.13
CA GLY A 31 -1.75 -15.85 4.49
C GLY A 31 -3.14 -15.34 4.90
N THR A 32 -3.49 -14.10 4.55
CA THR A 32 -4.79 -13.49 4.87
C THR A 32 -5.19 -12.44 3.84
N SER A 33 -6.49 -12.15 3.75
CA SER A 33 -6.97 -11.11 2.83
C SER A 33 -6.53 -9.71 3.28
N ILE A 34 -6.25 -8.82 2.33
CA ILE A 34 -5.91 -7.41 2.60
C ILE A 34 -7.04 -6.70 3.37
N LEU A 35 -8.30 -7.00 3.03
CA LEU A 35 -9.45 -6.49 3.79
C LEU A 35 -9.48 -6.98 5.24
N GLY A 36 -9.01 -8.21 5.50
CA GLY A 36 -8.88 -8.78 6.84
C GLY A 36 -7.79 -8.10 7.68
N VAL A 37 -6.76 -7.56 7.02
CA VAL A 37 -5.75 -6.68 7.65
C VAL A 37 -6.40 -5.35 8.04
N PHE A 38 -7.16 -4.71 7.13
CA PHE A 38 -7.80 -3.42 7.40
C PHE A 38 -8.92 -3.48 8.44
N ARG A 39 -9.76 -4.52 8.42
CA ARG A 39 -10.91 -4.65 9.34
C ARG A 39 -10.53 -4.91 10.80
N GLY A 40 -9.30 -5.36 11.08
CA GLY A 40 -8.79 -5.53 12.43
C GLY A 40 -8.31 -4.23 13.10
N GLY A 41 -8.38 -3.10 12.38
CA GLY A 41 -7.60 -1.90 12.70
C GLY A 41 -6.19 -2.05 12.14
N VAL A 42 -5.80 -1.11 11.30
CA VAL A 42 -4.49 -1.08 10.61
C VAL A 42 -3.32 -1.28 11.59
N VAL A 43 -3.44 -0.69 12.79
CA VAL A 43 -2.44 -0.72 13.88
C VAL A 43 -2.25 -2.13 14.48
N GLN A 44 -3.22 -3.05 14.37
CA GLN A 44 -3.13 -4.37 15.01
C GLN A 44 -2.57 -5.49 14.09
N LYS A 45 -2.42 -5.25 12.78
CA LYS A 45 -2.05 -6.34 11.83
C LYS A 45 -0.98 -6.02 10.80
N ALA A 46 -0.55 -4.77 10.65
CA ALA A 46 0.66 -4.43 9.90
C ALA A 46 1.90 -4.79 10.74
N ASN A 47 2.18 -6.08 10.87
CA ASN A 47 3.39 -6.58 11.53
C ASN A 47 4.59 -6.56 10.56
N ILE A 48 5.78 -6.89 11.07
CA ILE A 48 7.01 -6.91 10.27
C ILE A 48 6.87 -7.78 9.00
N ASN A 49 6.16 -8.93 9.08
CA ASN A 49 5.95 -9.79 7.93
C ASN A 49 5.06 -9.15 6.86
N PHE A 50 4.05 -8.37 7.25
CA PHE A 50 3.26 -7.56 6.34
C PHE A 50 4.15 -6.50 5.66
N THR A 51 5.01 -5.81 6.42
CA THR A 51 5.94 -4.82 5.86
C THR A 51 6.90 -5.45 4.85
N VAL A 52 7.50 -6.59 5.18
CA VAL A 52 8.39 -7.35 4.29
C VAL A 52 7.66 -7.78 3.02
N ALA A 53 6.49 -8.42 3.14
CA ALA A 53 5.71 -8.85 1.98
C ALA A 53 5.25 -7.65 1.13
N GLY A 54 4.88 -6.55 1.78
CA GLY A 54 4.47 -5.30 1.14
C GLY A 54 5.61 -4.68 0.33
N LEU A 55 6.82 -4.60 0.89
CA LEU A 55 7.99 -4.08 0.18
C LEU A 55 8.34 -4.97 -1.03
N ARG A 56 8.38 -6.29 -0.86
CA ARG A 56 8.73 -7.24 -1.94
C ARG A 56 7.74 -7.21 -3.09
N ASN A 57 6.45 -7.09 -2.81
CA ASN A 57 5.41 -7.10 -3.83
C ASN A 57 5.05 -5.70 -4.34
N GLY A 58 5.36 -4.65 -3.56
CA GLY A 58 5.01 -3.27 -3.86
C GLY A 58 6.11 -2.49 -4.56
N LEU A 59 7.38 -2.72 -4.25
CA LEU A 59 8.47 -2.03 -4.94
C LEU A 59 8.53 -2.42 -6.42
N THR A 60 8.81 -1.44 -7.27
CA THR A 60 9.05 -1.68 -8.71
C THR A 60 10.29 -2.53 -8.93
N GLU A 61 11.30 -2.33 -8.09
CA GLU A 61 12.47 -3.20 -7.94
C GLU A 61 12.06 -4.50 -7.23
N ASN A 62 12.40 -5.65 -7.81
CA ASN A 62 12.25 -6.92 -7.09
C ASN A 62 13.37 -7.03 -6.06
N ILE A 63 13.00 -7.05 -4.78
CA ILE A 63 13.93 -7.27 -3.67
C ILE A 63 13.72 -8.63 -3.02
N SER A 64 14.79 -9.19 -2.46
CA SER A 64 14.77 -10.38 -1.64
C SER A 64 14.12 -10.13 -0.28
N VAL A 65 13.96 -11.20 0.51
CA VAL A 65 13.47 -11.11 1.89
C VAL A 65 14.49 -10.39 2.77
N ASP A 66 15.76 -10.72 2.64
CA ASP A 66 16.84 -10.12 3.42
C ASP A 66 16.95 -8.62 3.12
N GLU A 67 16.93 -8.22 1.84
CA GLU A 67 16.93 -6.80 1.45
C GLU A 67 15.71 -6.03 1.99
N ALA A 68 14.58 -6.70 2.21
CA ALA A 68 13.40 -6.08 2.81
C ALA A 68 13.58 -5.86 4.32
N PHE A 69 14.22 -6.80 5.03
CA PHE A 69 14.60 -6.61 6.43
C PHE A 69 15.65 -5.51 6.56
N ASP A 70 16.71 -5.54 5.75
CA ASP A 70 17.74 -4.50 5.72
C ASP A 70 17.14 -3.11 5.47
N THR A 71 16.14 -3.04 4.59
CA THR A 71 15.38 -1.81 4.31
C THR A 71 14.64 -1.29 5.54
N ILE A 72 13.98 -2.17 6.29
CA ILE A 72 13.25 -1.80 7.52
C ILE A 72 14.26 -1.33 8.59
N GLU A 73 15.35 -2.06 8.78
CA GLU A 73 16.40 -1.69 9.72
C GLU A 73 17.05 -0.34 9.37
N ALA A 74 17.38 -0.12 8.10
CA ALA A 74 17.96 1.14 7.63
C ALA A 74 17.02 2.33 7.87
N CYS A 75 15.71 2.14 7.64
CA CYS A 75 14.71 3.16 7.94
C CYS A 75 14.67 3.51 9.44
N CYS A 76 14.65 2.50 10.32
CA CYS A 76 14.69 2.70 11.76
C CYS A 76 15.99 3.36 12.24
N ASN A 77 17.14 2.95 11.70
CA ASN A 77 18.45 3.52 12.03
C ASN A 77 18.61 4.98 11.58
N ALA A 78 17.88 5.40 10.56
CA ALA A 78 17.86 6.78 10.07
C ALA A 78 16.98 7.72 10.92
N GLY A 79 16.31 7.22 11.96
CA GLY A 79 15.46 7.99 12.87
C GLY A 79 13.97 8.02 12.53
N SER A 80 13.55 7.27 11.50
CA SER A 80 12.14 6.99 11.20
C SER A 80 11.67 5.74 11.94
N ASP A 81 10.38 5.40 11.82
CA ASP A 81 9.83 4.14 12.33
C ASP A 81 9.20 3.28 11.22
N ILE A 82 8.86 2.03 11.57
CA ILE A 82 8.20 1.11 10.63
C ILE A 82 6.80 1.58 10.21
N ASP A 83 6.16 2.44 11.00
CA ASP A 83 4.83 2.96 10.70
C ASP A 83 4.86 3.91 9.50
N GLU A 84 5.96 4.62 9.27
CA GLU A 84 6.16 5.39 8.03
C GLU A 84 6.11 4.48 6.78
N ILE A 85 6.80 3.33 6.81
CA ILE A 85 6.78 2.35 5.70
C ILE A 85 5.38 1.78 5.53
N ASN A 86 4.77 1.33 6.63
CA ASN A 86 3.44 0.75 6.61
C ASN A 86 2.41 1.73 6.04
N SER A 87 2.46 3.00 6.45
CA SER A 87 1.57 4.05 5.96
C SER A 87 1.66 4.19 4.44
N LYS A 88 2.87 4.16 3.87
CA LYS A 88 3.07 4.23 2.42
C LYS A 88 2.62 3.00 1.65
N LEU A 89 2.80 1.81 2.23
CA LEU A 89 2.26 0.57 1.67
C LEU A 89 0.73 0.61 1.63
N ILE A 90 0.10 1.04 2.72
CA ILE A 90 -1.36 1.15 2.82
C ILE A 90 -1.90 2.21 1.87
N GLU A 91 -1.27 3.38 1.81
CA GLU A 91 -1.57 4.43 0.83
C GLU A 91 -1.59 3.86 -0.59
N ALA A 92 -0.53 3.14 -0.98
CA ALA A 92 -0.42 2.53 -2.30
C ALA A 92 -1.52 1.48 -2.58
N ILE A 93 -1.88 0.68 -1.58
CA ILE A 93 -2.97 -0.31 -1.69
C ILE A 93 -4.32 0.39 -1.88
N LEU A 94 -4.60 1.45 -1.13
CA LEU A 94 -5.87 2.20 -1.22
C LEU A 94 -5.98 2.96 -2.55
N GLU A 95 -4.87 3.50 -3.06
CA GLU A 95 -4.80 4.19 -4.36
C GLU A 95 -5.11 3.26 -5.56
N THR A 96 -5.10 1.94 -5.36
CA THR A 96 -5.59 1.00 -6.38
C THR A 96 -7.07 1.20 -6.69
N GLY A 97 -7.85 1.68 -5.72
CA GLY A 97 -9.31 1.81 -5.78
C GLY A 97 -10.07 0.48 -5.66
N LEU A 98 -9.38 -0.62 -5.35
CA LEU A 98 -10.01 -1.94 -5.20
C LEU A 98 -10.71 -2.11 -3.84
N PHE A 99 -10.24 -1.40 -2.82
CA PHE A 99 -10.69 -1.53 -1.43
C PHE A 99 -11.49 -0.33 -0.93
N THR A 100 -11.64 0.70 -1.77
CA THR A 100 -12.41 1.91 -1.48
C THR A 100 -13.54 2.00 -2.50
N PRO A 101 -14.82 1.97 -2.10
CA PRO A 101 -15.92 2.20 -3.01
C PRO A 101 -15.71 3.54 -3.71
N LYS A 102 -15.74 3.55 -5.05
CA LYS A 102 -15.76 4.82 -5.79
C LYS A 102 -17.00 5.57 -5.34
N LYS A 103 -16.86 6.76 -4.77
CA LYS A 103 -17.99 7.67 -4.65
C LYS A 103 -18.49 7.91 -6.07
N GLU A 104 -19.75 7.60 -6.32
CA GLU A 104 -20.41 8.05 -7.55
C GLU A 104 -20.24 9.57 -7.61
N GLU A 105 -19.56 10.06 -8.65
CA GLU A 105 -19.68 11.45 -9.04
C GLU A 105 -21.16 11.62 -9.39
N LYS A 106 -21.92 12.29 -8.51
CA LYS A 106 -23.28 12.71 -8.83
C LYS A 106 -23.18 13.60 -10.05
N ASN A 107 -23.44 13.05 -11.23
CA ASN A 107 -23.75 13.84 -12.41
C ASN A 107 -24.97 14.69 -12.02
N ALA A 108 -24.73 15.98 -11.80
CA ALA A 108 -25.80 16.96 -11.68
C ALA A 108 -26.51 16.98 -13.03
N VAL A 109 -27.62 16.23 -13.13
CA VAL A 109 -28.58 16.42 -14.21
C VAL A 109 -29.29 17.72 -13.88
N ASP A 110 -28.89 18.79 -14.57
CA ASP A 110 -29.59 20.06 -14.60
C ASP A 110 -30.92 19.85 -15.34
N GLU A 111 -31.97 19.49 -14.60
CA GLU A 111 -33.34 19.58 -15.08
C GLU A 111 -33.84 21.03 -14.88
N THR A 112 -33.47 21.93 -15.79
CA THR A 112 -34.27 23.14 -16.02
C THR A 112 -35.22 22.89 -17.18
N LYS A 113 -36.39 22.31 -16.86
CA LYS A 113 -37.62 22.52 -17.64
C LYS A 113 -38.45 23.56 -16.93
N GLN A 114 -38.76 24.65 -17.61
CA GLN A 114 -40.10 25.24 -17.63
C GLN A 114 -40.21 26.16 -18.85
N GLY A 115 -41.08 25.73 -19.77
CA GLY A 115 -41.73 26.63 -20.73
C GLY A 115 -43.03 27.15 -20.16
#